data_AF-A0A1H1VI39-F1
#
_entry.id   AF-A0A1H1VI39-F1
#
_cell.length_a   1.000
_cell.length_b   1.000
_cell.length_c   1.000
_cell.angle_alpha   90.00
_cell.angle_beta   90.00
_cell.angle_gamma   90.00
#
_symmetry.space_group_name_H-M   'P 1'
#
loop_
_entity.id
_entity.type
_entity.pdbx_description
1 polymer ?
#
loop_
_entity_poly.entity_id
_entity_poly.type
_entity_poly.pdbx_seq_one_letter_code
_entity_poly.pdbx_strand_id
1 'polypeptide(L)'
;MNLYFPKTHYNKSFRGQTFPLLKPFLKVEGFTDQERKAMYGISEADLSFSTTVEDCDVAILTMSWNYYVKTRQQTKAIDFLKETQRLNIPTWVVLLDDIGLDFPDFPHVKLFRQSGYRSKTPAWHVGLPVFISDPLKTHYNTTTIFERPYTKHPTIGFCGFATANALLALKTKLKIGLKNLGYYLKLHAQEPEMVLAAAQWRHNILKRLEAHPTIKTNFIYREKYRAGTQNAMQRAASTQEFFDNINASDYVVCVRGAGNFSVRLYETLAMGRIPVFVNTDCILPFTDGIDWKEHVVWVEVDEVHDIVDIVLRFHARMDSEKLMALCRANRTLWEDKLGLLSFLEE
;
A
#
# COMPACT_ATOMS: atom_id res chain seq x y z
N MET A 1 -20.73 13.29 -5.14
CA MET A 1 -19.59 14.21 -5.07
C MET A 1 -19.19 14.61 -6.49
N ASN A 2 -19.10 15.91 -6.74
CA ASN A 2 -18.73 16.53 -7.99
C ASN A 2 -17.27 17.03 -7.91
N LEU A 3 -16.43 16.57 -8.82
CA LEU A 3 -14.98 16.73 -8.76
C LEU A 3 -14.47 17.70 -9.82
N TYR A 4 -13.43 18.47 -9.50
CA TYR A 4 -12.67 19.22 -10.50
C TYR A 4 -11.21 18.78 -10.50
N PHE A 5 -10.59 18.74 -11.69
CA PHE A 5 -9.14 18.65 -11.80
C PHE A 5 -8.65 19.37 -13.05
N PRO A 6 -7.50 20.07 -13.00
CA PRO A 6 -6.98 20.78 -14.16
C PRO A 6 -6.44 19.77 -15.18
N LYS A 7 -7.19 19.53 -16.26
CA LYS A 7 -6.79 18.62 -17.36
C LYS A 7 -5.46 19.03 -18.01
N THR A 8 -5.14 20.32 -18.02
CA THR A 8 -3.86 20.88 -18.52
C THR A 8 -2.64 20.48 -17.68
N HIS A 9 -2.85 19.92 -16.49
CA HIS A 9 -1.78 19.36 -15.66
C HIS A 9 -1.47 17.90 -16.02
N TYR A 10 -2.37 17.22 -16.74
CA TYR A 10 -2.18 15.83 -17.08
C TYR A 10 -1.01 15.64 -18.06
N ASN A 11 -0.16 14.66 -17.78
CA ASN A 11 0.91 14.27 -18.67
C ASN A 11 0.90 12.74 -18.87
N LYS A 12 0.50 12.32 -20.08
CA LYS A 12 0.39 10.90 -20.45
C LYS A 12 1.70 10.11 -20.29
N SER A 13 2.86 10.76 -20.48
CA SER A 13 4.18 10.12 -20.33
C SER A 13 4.49 9.78 -18.87
N PHE A 14 3.77 10.37 -17.92
CA PHE A 14 3.93 10.15 -16.48
C PHE A 14 2.66 9.56 -15.85
N ARG A 15 1.87 8.79 -16.61
CA ARG A 15 0.58 8.22 -16.14
C ARG A 15 0.65 7.49 -14.79
N GLY A 16 1.80 6.88 -14.46
CA GLY A 16 2.02 6.24 -13.15
C GLY A 16 1.82 7.20 -11.97
N GLN A 17 2.16 8.48 -12.17
CA GLN A 17 2.09 9.56 -11.20
C GLN A 17 0.76 10.33 -11.24
N THR A 18 -0.18 9.97 -12.10
CA THR A 18 -1.54 10.54 -12.07
C THR A 18 -2.25 10.14 -10.78
N PHE A 19 -3.06 11.04 -10.22
CA PHE A 19 -3.90 10.73 -9.06
C PHE A 19 -4.71 9.45 -9.34
N PRO A 20 -4.66 8.41 -8.48
CA PRO A 20 -5.20 7.10 -8.80
C PRO A 20 -6.67 7.10 -9.25
N LEU A 21 -7.49 7.92 -8.61
CA LEU A 21 -8.90 8.10 -8.94
C LEU A 21 -9.16 8.62 -10.35
N LEU A 22 -8.24 9.40 -10.93
CA LEU A 22 -8.41 9.98 -12.27
C LEU A 22 -7.99 8.99 -13.37
N LYS A 23 -7.23 7.95 -13.03
CA LYS A 23 -6.72 6.95 -14.00
C LYS A 23 -7.80 6.26 -14.85
N PRO A 24 -8.99 5.90 -14.31
CA PRO A 24 -10.08 5.30 -15.09
C PRO A 24 -10.75 6.26 -16.07
N PHE A 25 -10.64 7.58 -15.85
CA PHE A 25 -11.33 8.63 -16.61
C PHE A 25 -10.43 9.36 -17.61
N LEU A 26 -9.10 9.19 -17.50
CA LEU A 26 -8.09 9.77 -18.40
C LEU A 26 -7.52 8.75 -19.40
N LYS A 27 -8.30 7.72 -19.75
CA LYS A 27 -7.95 6.71 -20.75
C LYS A 27 -8.18 7.24 -22.18
N VAL A 28 -7.61 6.55 -23.16
CA VAL A 28 -7.74 6.86 -24.58
C VAL A 28 -9.21 6.77 -25.05
N GLU A 29 -9.53 7.45 -26.14
CA GLU A 29 -10.84 7.35 -26.80
C GLU A 29 -11.21 5.88 -27.05
N GLY A 30 -12.46 5.52 -26.74
CA GLY A 30 -12.99 4.16 -26.89
C GLY A 30 -12.95 3.29 -25.62
N PHE A 31 -12.39 3.77 -24.50
CA PHE A 31 -12.46 3.03 -23.23
C PHE A 31 -13.88 3.03 -22.65
N THR A 32 -14.50 1.84 -22.62
CA THR A 32 -15.92 1.67 -22.26
C THR A 32 -16.14 1.61 -20.75
N ASP A 33 -17.36 1.90 -20.30
CA ASP A 33 -17.72 1.76 -18.89
C ASP A 33 -17.65 0.31 -18.40
N GLN A 34 -17.90 -0.67 -19.27
CA GLN A 34 -17.75 -2.09 -18.94
C GLN A 34 -16.29 -2.44 -18.62
N GLU A 35 -15.34 -1.97 -19.43
CA GLU A 35 -13.91 -2.16 -19.19
C GLU A 35 -13.45 -1.39 -17.93
N ARG A 36 -14.02 -0.20 -17.68
CA ARG A 36 -13.76 0.60 -16.48
C ARG A 36 -14.15 -0.16 -15.21
N LYS A 37 -15.37 -0.70 -15.16
CA LYS A 37 -15.86 -1.55 -14.08
C LYS A 37 -14.99 -2.79 -13.90
N ALA A 38 -14.64 -3.46 -15.00
CA ALA A 38 -13.83 -4.67 -14.94
C ALA A 38 -12.40 -4.42 -14.40
N MET A 39 -11.78 -3.31 -14.77
CA MET A 39 -10.37 -3.03 -14.43
C MET A 39 -10.21 -2.28 -13.10
N TYR A 40 -11.14 -1.39 -12.77
CA TYR A 40 -11.01 -0.45 -11.66
C TYR A 40 -12.11 -0.58 -10.61
N GLY A 41 -13.16 -1.36 -10.87
CA GLY A 41 -14.30 -1.49 -9.96
C GLY A 41 -15.15 -0.23 -9.85
N ILE A 42 -15.04 0.70 -10.81
CA ILE A 42 -15.74 1.99 -10.81
C ILE A 42 -16.40 2.25 -12.18
N SER A 43 -17.54 2.95 -12.15
CA SER A 43 -18.35 3.38 -13.28
C SER A 43 -18.19 4.87 -13.58
N GLU A 44 -18.63 5.27 -14.77
CA GLU A 44 -18.86 6.69 -15.10
C GLU A 44 -19.92 7.34 -14.23
N ALA A 45 -20.92 6.56 -13.79
CA ALA A 45 -22.01 7.08 -12.97
C ALA A 45 -21.58 7.37 -11.52
N ASP A 46 -20.46 6.79 -11.07
CA ASP A 46 -20.02 6.90 -9.67
C ASP A 46 -19.38 8.27 -9.37
N LEU A 47 -18.94 8.99 -10.41
CA LEU A 47 -18.27 10.29 -10.28
C LEU A 47 -18.76 11.29 -11.32
N SER A 48 -18.97 12.52 -10.88
CA SER A 48 -19.24 13.66 -11.76
C SER A 48 -18.04 14.60 -11.78
N PHE A 49 -17.78 15.22 -12.94
CA PHE A 49 -16.68 16.16 -13.12
C PHE A 49 -17.19 17.53 -13.58
N SER A 50 -16.82 18.57 -12.86
CA SER A 50 -17.09 19.96 -13.21
C SER A 50 -16.14 20.47 -14.29
N THR A 51 -16.60 21.45 -15.06
CA THR A 51 -15.78 22.16 -16.05
C THR A 51 -14.96 23.30 -15.45
N THR A 52 -15.43 23.85 -14.33
CA THR A 52 -14.91 24.98 -13.57
C THR A 52 -14.56 24.51 -12.16
N VAL A 53 -13.64 25.21 -11.51
CA VAL A 53 -13.25 24.87 -10.13
C VAL A 53 -14.34 25.32 -9.16
N GLU A 54 -15.02 26.43 -9.45
CA GLU A 54 -16.05 27.04 -8.61
C GLU A 54 -17.29 26.15 -8.39
N ASP A 55 -17.57 25.23 -9.31
CA ASP A 55 -18.78 24.40 -9.29
C ASP A 55 -18.55 23.00 -8.68
N CYS A 56 -17.35 22.72 -8.15
CA CYS A 56 -17.03 21.40 -7.59
C CYS A 56 -17.14 21.34 -6.06
N ASP A 57 -17.40 20.14 -5.55
CA ASP A 57 -17.36 19.85 -4.11
C ASP A 57 -15.91 19.68 -3.63
N VAL A 58 -15.07 19.06 -4.48
CA VAL A 58 -13.66 18.76 -4.19
C VAL A 58 -12.81 18.97 -5.43
N ALA A 59 -11.67 19.62 -5.25
CA ALA A 59 -10.65 19.78 -6.28
C ALA A 59 -9.55 18.71 -6.14
N ILE A 60 -9.02 18.20 -7.24
CA ILE A 60 -7.95 17.19 -7.24
C ILE A 60 -6.74 17.75 -7.98
N LEU A 61 -5.57 17.69 -7.33
CA LEU A 61 -4.31 17.93 -8.02
C LEU A 61 -4.03 16.74 -8.96
N THR A 62 -4.10 16.99 -10.27
CA THR A 62 -4.14 15.96 -11.33
C THR A 62 -3.00 14.94 -11.26
N MET A 63 -1.79 15.39 -10.93
CA MET A 63 -0.59 14.56 -10.80
C MET A 63 -0.14 14.54 -9.34
N SER A 64 0.69 13.56 -8.98
CA SER A 64 1.27 13.48 -7.65
C SER A 64 2.18 14.68 -7.36
N TRP A 65 2.35 15.01 -6.08
CA TRP A 65 3.34 16.00 -5.67
C TRP A 65 4.76 15.63 -6.13
N ASN A 66 5.09 14.33 -6.12
CA ASN A 66 6.36 13.81 -6.62
C ASN A 66 6.62 14.22 -8.07
N TYR A 67 5.60 14.20 -8.93
CA TYR A 67 5.73 14.62 -10.32
C TYR A 67 6.13 16.09 -10.44
N TYR A 68 5.44 16.99 -9.74
CA TYR A 68 5.73 18.42 -9.80
C TYR A 68 7.13 18.74 -9.27
N VAL A 69 7.56 18.11 -8.19
CA VAL A 69 8.92 18.30 -7.65
C VAL A 69 9.98 17.78 -8.64
N LYS A 70 9.83 16.55 -9.16
CA LYS A 70 10.81 15.94 -10.08
C LYS A 70 10.92 16.67 -11.41
N THR A 71 9.81 17.24 -11.89
CA THR A 71 9.77 17.96 -13.18
C THR A 71 9.95 19.48 -13.03
N ARG A 72 10.23 19.96 -11.82
CA ARG A 72 10.41 21.39 -11.50
C ARG A 72 9.19 22.26 -11.84
N GLN A 73 7.99 21.70 -11.68
CA GLN A 73 6.69 22.34 -11.94
C GLN A 73 5.93 22.67 -10.67
N GLN A 74 6.60 22.84 -9.52
CA GLN A 74 5.95 23.12 -8.24
C GLN A 74 5.10 24.39 -8.29
N THR A 75 5.56 25.45 -8.97
CA THR A 75 4.79 26.71 -9.12
C THR A 75 3.40 26.46 -9.68
N LYS A 76 3.30 25.64 -10.75
CA LYS A 76 2.04 25.26 -11.38
C LYS A 76 1.08 24.54 -10.42
N ALA A 77 1.61 23.66 -9.56
CA ALA A 77 0.80 23.01 -8.53
C ALA A 77 0.38 24.00 -7.42
N ILE A 78 1.31 24.82 -6.96
CA ILE A 78 1.07 25.81 -5.90
C ILE A 78 0.03 26.84 -6.32
N ASP A 79 0.05 27.30 -7.57
CA ASP A 79 -0.93 28.27 -8.08
C ASP A 79 -2.35 27.70 -8.02
N PHE A 80 -2.52 26.43 -8.41
CA PHE A 80 -3.79 25.72 -8.28
C PHE A 80 -4.22 25.52 -6.81
N LEU A 81 -3.28 25.21 -5.91
CA LEU A 81 -3.59 25.08 -4.48
C LEU A 81 -4.03 26.43 -3.88
N LYS A 82 -3.41 27.54 -4.29
CA LYS A 82 -3.81 28.89 -3.88
C LYS A 82 -5.18 29.30 -4.44
N GLU A 83 -5.46 28.93 -5.68
CA GLU A 83 -6.77 29.17 -6.30
C GLU A 83 -7.89 28.47 -5.54
N THR A 84 -7.74 27.17 -5.28
CA THR A 84 -8.71 26.39 -4.48
C THR A 84 -8.83 26.88 -3.04
N GLN A 85 -7.73 27.35 -2.44
CA GLN A 85 -7.75 27.99 -1.12
C GLN A 85 -8.60 29.26 -1.12
N ARG A 86 -8.44 30.13 -2.12
CA ARG A 86 -9.20 31.39 -2.25
C ARG A 86 -10.70 31.13 -2.39
N LEU A 87 -11.06 30.04 -3.05
CA LEU A 87 -12.45 29.60 -3.24
C LEU A 87 -12.99 28.76 -2.06
N ASN A 88 -12.15 28.48 -1.06
CA ASN A 88 -12.48 27.62 0.08
C ASN A 88 -12.96 26.22 -0.33
N ILE A 89 -12.37 25.67 -1.40
CA ILE A 89 -12.69 24.33 -1.90
C ILE A 89 -11.71 23.32 -1.32
N PRO A 90 -12.15 22.23 -0.68
CA PRO A 90 -11.28 21.15 -0.25
C PRO A 90 -10.49 20.57 -1.41
N THR A 91 -9.19 20.37 -1.22
CA THR A 91 -8.30 19.90 -2.29
C THR A 91 -7.60 18.59 -1.91
N TRP A 92 -7.70 17.60 -2.79
CA TRP A 92 -7.03 16.32 -2.64
C TRP A 92 -5.72 16.28 -3.42
N VAL A 93 -4.67 15.87 -2.73
CA VAL A 93 -3.32 15.73 -3.28
C VAL A 93 -2.81 14.33 -2.99
N VAL A 94 -1.96 13.78 -3.85
CA VAL A 94 -1.35 12.46 -3.63
C VAL A 94 0.17 12.49 -3.68
N LEU A 95 0.79 11.64 -2.86
CA LEU A 95 2.21 11.31 -2.86
C LEU A 95 2.36 9.79 -3.05
N LEU A 96 2.90 9.37 -4.21
CA LEU A 96 2.84 7.97 -4.69
C LEU A 96 4.16 7.20 -4.63
N ASP A 97 5.26 7.83 -4.20
CA ASP A 97 6.56 7.15 -4.14
C ASP A 97 6.83 6.51 -2.76
N ASP A 98 7.79 5.58 -2.73
CA ASP A 98 8.34 4.99 -1.51
C ASP A 98 8.90 6.01 -0.52
N ILE A 99 9.31 7.18 -1.04
CA ILE A 99 10.00 8.23 -0.31
C ILE A 99 9.06 9.42 -0.15
N GLY A 100 8.92 9.88 1.10
CA GLY A 100 8.23 11.12 1.41
C GLY A 100 8.96 12.36 0.86
N LEU A 101 8.19 13.41 0.60
CA LEU A 101 8.66 14.70 0.14
C LEU A 101 8.00 15.76 1.01
N ASP A 102 8.77 16.78 1.38
CA ASP A 102 8.21 17.96 2.05
C ASP A 102 7.06 18.52 1.19
N PHE A 103 5.94 18.79 1.84
CA PHE A 103 4.77 19.40 1.25
C PHE A 103 4.46 20.71 1.98
N PRO A 104 4.20 21.82 1.27
CA PRO A 104 3.85 23.10 1.89
C PRO A 104 2.51 22.98 2.65
N ASP A 105 2.42 23.65 3.79
CA ASP A 105 1.20 23.61 4.60
C ASP A 105 0.04 24.36 3.92
N PHE A 106 -1.03 23.64 3.64
CA PHE A 106 -2.27 24.14 3.05
C PHE A 106 -3.46 23.57 3.85
N PRO A 107 -4.11 24.36 4.71
CA PRO A 107 -5.12 23.85 5.64
C PRO A 107 -6.33 23.17 4.98
N HIS A 108 -6.67 23.53 3.74
CA HIS A 108 -7.78 22.95 2.97
C HIS A 108 -7.39 21.66 2.23
N VAL A 109 -6.15 21.20 2.35
CA VAL A 109 -5.63 20.04 1.62
C VAL A 109 -5.72 18.77 2.46
N LYS A 110 -6.29 17.71 1.86
CA LYS A 110 -6.13 16.31 2.31
C LYS A 110 -5.04 15.66 1.46
N LEU A 111 -3.90 15.31 2.08
CA LEU A 111 -2.76 14.72 1.38
C LEU A 111 -2.72 13.21 1.58
N PHE A 112 -2.98 12.47 0.50
CA PHE A 112 -2.95 11.02 0.49
C PHE A 112 -1.53 10.51 0.20
N ARG A 113 -1.01 9.60 1.02
CA ARG A 113 0.32 9.02 0.82
C ARG A 113 0.36 7.53 1.14
N GLN A 114 1.05 6.75 0.31
CA GLN A 114 1.21 5.31 0.53
C GLN A 114 2.30 4.99 1.55
N SER A 115 3.32 5.84 1.64
CA SER A 115 4.52 5.63 2.46
C SER A 115 4.76 6.85 3.34
N GLY A 116 5.31 6.65 4.54
CA GLY A 116 5.66 7.73 5.45
C GLY A 116 5.71 7.26 6.89
N TYR A 117 5.95 8.20 7.81
CA TYR A 117 5.98 7.95 9.24
C TYR A 117 4.82 8.68 9.91
N ARG A 118 3.90 7.95 10.55
CA ARG A 118 2.70 8.55 11.15
C ARG A 118 3.10 9.55 12.23
N SER A 119 4.07 9.20 13.08
CA SER A 119 4.62 10.08 14.12
C SER A 119 5.27 11.38 13.60
N LYS A 120 5.64 11.44 12.31
CA LYS A 120 6.34 12.59 11.70
C LYS A 120 5.48 13.39 10.73
N THR A 121 4.20 13.07 10.62
CA THR A 121 3.31 13.69 9.64
C THR A 121 2.05 14.24 10.33
N PRO A 122 1.55 15.42 9.93
CA PRO A 122 0.30 15.97 10.46
C PRO A 122 -0.92 15.10 10.19
N ALA A 123 -1.98 15.21 10.99
CA ALA A 123 -3.19 14.41 10.86
C ALA A 123 -3.86 14.50 9.47
N TRP A 124 -3.74 15.63 8.76
CA TRP A 124 -4.26 15.82 7.40
C TRP A 124 -3.47 15.07 6.31
N HIS A 125 -2.35 14.44 6.65
CA HIS A 125 -1.73 13.38 5.84
C HIS A 125 -2.46 12.06 6.11
N VAL A 126 -3.13 11.53 5.10
CA VAL A 126 -3.94 10.32 5.21
C VAL A 126 -3.26 9.17 4.47
N GLY A 127 -3.34 7.96 5.03
CA GLY A 127 -2.84 6.76 4.37
C GLY A 127 -3.65 6.48 3.09
N LEU A 128 -2.95 6.23 1.98
CA LEU A 128 -3.57 5.78 0.75
C LEU A 128 -3.44 4.25 0.65
N PRO A 129 -4.54 3.49 0.52
CA PRO A 129 -4.45 2.06 0.27
C PRO A 129 -3.72 1.76 -1.04
N VAL A 130 -3.13 0.57 -1.13
CA VAL A 130 -2.58 0.09 -2.40
C VAL A 130 -3.71 -0.58 -3.17
N PHE A 131 -4.20 0.10 -4.20
CA PHE A 131 -5.22 -0.46 -5.08
C PHE A 131 -4.64 -1.60 -5.92
N ILE A 132 -5.19 -2.79 -5.70
CA ILE A 132 -4.89 -4.01 -6.45
C ILE A 132 -6.16 -4.53 -7.11
N SER A 133 -6.02 -5.26 -8.21
CA SER A 133 -7.14 -6.03 -8.77
C SER A 133 -7.46 -7.20 -7.84
N ASP A 134 -8.71 -7.65 -7.84
CA ASP A 134 -9.14 -8.81 -7.05
C ASP A 134 -8.30 -10.05 -7.41
N PRO A 135 -7.45 -10.56 -6.49
CA PRO A 135 -6.59 -11.68 -6.79
C PRO A 135 -7.36 -12.99 -6.93
N LEU A 136 -8.49 -13.16 -6.23
CA LEU A 136 -9.33 -14.35 -6.38
C LEU A 136 -9.91 -14.42 -7.79
N LYS A 137 -10.44 -13.30 -8.27
CA LYS A 137 -11.00 -13.21 -9.63
C LYS A 137 -9.91 -13.38 -10.69
N THR A 138 -8.78 -12.72 -10.49
CA THR A 138 -7.70 -12.64 -11.49
C THR A 138 -6.91 -13.96 -11.60
N HIS A 139 -6.67 -14.65 -10.49
CA HIS A 139 -5.76 -15.81 -10.44
C HIS A 139 -6.48 -17.15 -10.23
N TYR A 140 -7.73 -17.14 -9.76
CA TYR A 140 -8.48 -18.35 -9.44
C TYR A 140 -9.89 -18.40 -10.05
N ASN A 141 -10.29 -17.36 -10.79
CA ASN A 141 -11.61 -17.25 -11.41
C ASN A 141 -12.78 -17.46 -10.41
N THR A 142 -12.64 -16.93 -9.20
CA THR A 142 -13.66 -16.97 -8.13
C THR A 142 -13.65 -15.65 -7.36
N THR A 143 -14.73 -15.34 -6.64
CA THR A 143 -14.77 -14.23 -5.66
C THR A 143 -14.89 -14.75 -4.22
N THR A 144 -15.03 -16.07 -4.06
CA THR A 144 -15.18 -16.70 -2.74
C THR A 144 -13.81 -17.12 -2.22
N ILE A 145 -13.54 -16.77 -0.95
CA ILE A 145 -12.31 -17.18 -0.28
C ILE A 145 -12.25 -18.70 -0.13
N PHE A 146 -11.05 -19.27 -0.23
CA PHE A 146 -10.85 -20.70 0.02
C PHE A 146 -10.91 -21.01 1.51
N GLU A 147 -11.59 -22.11 1.84
CA GLU A 147 -11.61 -22.64 3.21
C GLU A 147 -10.20 -22.94 3.71
N ARG A 148 -10.02 -22.70 5.01
CA ARG A 148 -8.76 -22.96 5.69
C ARG A 148 -9.04 -23.67 7.02
N PRO A 149 -8.82 -25.00 7.10
CA PRO A 149 -9.08 -25.74 8.33
C PRO A 149 -8.08 -25.32 9.40
N TYR A 150 -8.57 -25.08 10.61
CA TYR A 150 -7.71 -24.83 11.75
C TYR A 150 -6.85 -26.06 12.06
N THR A 151 -5.58 -25.82 12.36
CA THR A 151 -4.67 -26.84 12.88
C THR A 151 -3.92 -26.27 14.06
N LYS A 152 -3.51 -27.10 15.03
CA LYS A 152 -2.78 -26.65 16.23
C LYS A 152 -1.46 -25.92 15.92
N HIS A 153 -0.85 -26.21 14.77
CA HIS A 153 0.43 -25.67 14.34
C HIS A 153 0.22 -24.72 13.18
N PRO A 154 0.32 -23.39 13.38
CA PRO A 154 -0.04 -22.43 12.36
C PRO A 154 0.92 -22.52 11.17
N THR A 155 0.39 -22.41 9.96
CA THR A 155 1.18 -22.22 8.75
C THR A 155 1.36 -20.74 8.46
N ILE A 156 2.61 -20.26 8.43
CA ILE A 156 2.95 -18.87 8.11
C ILE A 156 3.61 -18.82 6.74
N GLY A 157 3.07 -17.99 5.87
CA GLY A 157 3.51 -17.78 4.49
C GLY A 157 4.40 -16.56 4.32
N PHE A 158 5.32 -16.67 3.37
CA PHE A 158 6.06 -15.55 2.82
C PHE A 158 6.58 -15.91 1.42
N CYS A 159 6.37 -15.03 0.46
CA CYS A 159 7.01 -15.12 -0.85
C CYS A 159 7.56 -13.75 -1.26
N GLY A 160 8.88 -13.67 -1.51
CA GLY A 160 9.51 -12.43 -1.95
C GLY A 160 11.00 -12.30 -1.65
N PHE A 161 11.52 -11.09 -1.90
CA PHE A 161 12.93 -10.78 -1.69
C PHE A 161 13.26 -10.65 -0.19
N ALA A 162 14.15 -11.49 0.31
CA ALA A 162 14.72 -11.42 1.66
C ALA A 162 16.11 -12.05 1.63
N THR A 163 17.11 -11.41 2.24
CA THR A 163 18.51 -11.86 2.11
C THR A 163 19.33 -11.61 3.36
N ALA A 164 20.20 -12.56 3.73
CA ALA A 164 21.17 -12.41 4.81
C ALA A 164 22.39 -11.54 4.43
N ASN A 165 22.50 -11.10 3.17
CA ASN A 165 23.71 -10.45 2.66
C ASN A 165 24.04 -9.14 3.41
N ALA A 166 25.03 -9.23 4.30
CA ALA A 166 25.44 -8.12 5.16
C ALA A 166 26.08 -6.96 4.39
N LEU A 167 26.80 -7.25 3.29
CA LEU A 167 27.40 -6.21 2.45
C LEU A 167 26.33 -5.38 1.74
N LEU A 168 25.31 -6.04 1.19
CA LEU A 168 24.16 -5.36 0.61
C LEU A 168 23.44 -4.52 1.66
N ALA A 169 23.23 -5.07 2.86
CA ALA A 169 22.60 -4.36 3.96
C ALA A 169 23.38 -3.11 4.38
N LEU A 170 24.71 -3.21 4.50
CA LEU A 170 25.57 -2.07 4.80
C LEU A 170 25.48 -1.01 3.70
N LYS A 171 25.56 -1.41 2.42
CA LYS A 171 25.40 -0.50 1.28
C LYS A 171 24.05 0.21 1.30
N THR A 172 22.96 -0.50 1.60
CA THR A 172 21.62 0.10 1.72
C THR A 172 21.57 1.11 2.87
N LYS A 173 22.08 0.75 4.06
CA LYS A 173 22.11 1.66 5.22
C LYS A 173 22.92 2.92 4.93
N LEU A 174 24.10 2.79 4.32
CA LEU A 174 24.93 3.92 3.91
C LEU A 174 24.21 4.82 2.90
N LYS A 175 23.56 4.23 1.88
CA LYS A 175 22.77 4.99 0.90
C LYS A 175 21.64 5.80 1.57
N ILE A 176 20.91 5.20 2.51
CA ILE A 176 19.85 5.87 3.25
C ILE A 176 20.46 6.98 4.14
N GLY A 177 21.56 6.70 4.83
CA GLY A 177 22.27 7.69 5.65
C GLY A 177 22.73 8.92 4.86
N LEU A 178 23.34 8.72 3.69
CA LEU A 178 23.77 9.80 2.80
C LEU A 178 22.58 10.61 2.27
N LYS A 179 21.48 9.92 1.91
CA LYS A 179 20.23 10.58 1.51
C LYS A 179 19.68 11.43 2.66
N ASN A 180 19.58 10.88 3.86
CA ASN A 180 19.10 11.63 5.03
C ASN A 180 19.99 12.84 5.33
N LEU A 181 21.32 12.70 5.21
CA LEU A 181 22.25 13.82 5.38
C LEU A 181 21.98 14.92 4.33
N GLY A 182 21.75 14.54 3.07
CA GLY A 182 21.39 15.49 2.00
C GLY A 182 20.14 16.31 2.31
N TYR A 183 19.14 15.72 2.98
CA TYR A 183 17.97 16.44 3.46
C TYR A 183 18.32 17.50 4.51
N TYR A 184 19.08 17.11 5.55
CA TYR A 184 19.46 18.04 6.61
C TYR A 184 20.39 19.15 6.13
N LEU A 185 21.21 18.88 5.11
CA LEU A 185 22.02 19.87 4.40
C LEU A 185 21.22 20.70 3.36
N LYS A 186 19.90 20.50 3.27
CA LYS A 186 19.00 21.21 2.34
C LYS A 186 19.37 21.04 0.87
N LEU A 187 20.03 19.95 0.51
CA LEU A 187 20.39 19.62 -0.87
C LEU A 187 19.20 19.06 -1.67
N HIS A 188 18.21 18.48 -1.00
CA HIS A 188 16.97 17.99 -1.62
C HIS A 188 15.80 17.91 -0.63
N ALA A 189 14.56 17.88 -1.14
CA ALA A 189 13.32 17.87 -0.35
C ALA A 189 12.82 16.47 0.06
N GLN A 190 13.62 15.41 -0.11
CA GLN A 190 13.23 14.06 0.29
C GLN A 190 13.31 13.86 1.79
N GLU A 191 12.18 13.54 2.42
CA GLU A 191 12.06 13.30 3.86
C GLU A 191 13.05 12.21 4.32
N PRO A 192 13.64 12.36 5.52
CA PRO A 192 14.50 11.35 6.12
C PRO A 192 13.76 10.04 6.39
N GLU A 193 14.41 8.93 6.08
CA GLU A 193 13.88 7.59 6.35
C GLU A 193 14.64 6.92 7.51
N MET A 194 13.98 5.95 8.17
CA MET A 194 14.68 5.05 9.08
C MET A 194 15.81 4.32 8.33
N VAL A 195 17.01 4.32 8.93
CA VAL A 195 18.20 3.66 8.36
C VAL A 195 18.08 2.15 8.55
N LEU A 196 17.30 1.51 7.68
CA LEU A 196 16.96 0.09 7.75
C LEU A 196 17.25 -0.62 6.42
N ALA A 197 17.95 -1.75 6.49
CA ALA A 197 18.07 -2.68 5.37
C ALA A 197 16.86 -3.63 5.34
N ALA A 198 15.74 -3.18 4.75
CA ALA A 198 14.45 -3.88 4.82
C ALA A 198 14.51 -5.37 4.40
N ALA A 199 15.30 -5.72 3.38
CA ALA A 199 15.44 -7.11 2.93
C ALA A 199 16.18 -8.01 3.94
N GLN A 200 17.18 -7.46 4.64
CA GLN A 200 17.89 -8.19 5.69
C GLN A 200 17.07 -8.28 6.97
N TRP A 201 16.41 -7.19 7.34
CA TRP A 201 15.53 -7.18 8.51
C TRP A 201 14.40 -8.20 8.36
N ARG A 202 13.77 -8.24 7.18
CA ARG A 202 12.80 -9.27 6.83
C ARG A 202 13.37 -10.68 6.91
N HIS A 203 14.56 -10.91 6.38
CA HIS A 203 15.21 -12.22 6.48
C HIS A 203 15.36 -12.66 7.95
N ASN A 204 15.77 -11.76 8.84
CA ASN A 204 15.92 -12.06 10.26
C ASN A 204 14.58 -12.38 10.93
N ILE A 205 13.50 -11.69 10.58
CA ILE A 205 12.15 -11.98 11.05
C ILE A 205 11.73 -13.40 10.62
N LEU A 206 11.92 -13.72 9.34
CA LEU A 206 11.57 -15.04 8.81
C LEU A 206 12.38 -16.15 9.49
N LYS A 207 13.68 -15.94 9.72
CA LYS A 207 14.54 -16.91 10.43
C LYS A 207 14.09 -17.19 11.87
N ARG A 208 13.56 -16.19 12.58
CA ARG A 208 12.98 -16.38 13.92
C ARG A 208 11.77 -17.30 13.88
N LEU A 209 10.88 -17.09 12.90
CA LEU A 209 9.68 -17.93 12.71
C LEU A 209 10.04 -19.36 12.29
N GLU A 210 11.01 -19.53 11.38
CA GLU A 210 11.51 -20.85 10.95
C GLU A 210 12.17 -21.66 12.07
N ALA A 211 12.80 -20.98 13.04
CA ALA A 211 13.51 -21.64 14.12
C ALA A 211 12.56 -22.30 15.14
N HIS A 212 11.27 -21.94 15.16
CA HIS A 212 10.33 -22.45 16.15
C HIS A 212 9.65 -23.76 15.69
N PRO A 213 9.77 -24.87 16.43
CA PRO A 213 9.36 -26.20 15.95
C PRO A 213 7.85 -26.38 15.80
N THR A 214 7.04 -25.54 16.45
CA THR A 214 5.57 -25.63 16.40
C THR A 214 4.93 -24.76 15.31
N ILE A 215 5.74 -24.00 14.56
CA ILE A 215 5.30 -23.19 13.43
C ILE A 215 5.65 -23.91 12.14
N LYS A 216 4.68 -24.02 11.23
CA LYS A 216 4.94 -24.50 9.87
C LYS A 216 5.22 -23.29 8.99
N THR A 217 6.40 -23.20 8.38
CA THR A 217 6.73 -22.10 7.49
C THR A 217 6.58 -22.50 6.03
N ASN A 218 5.81 -21.72 5.27
CA ASN A 218 5.71 -21.78 3.81
C ASN A 218 6.47 -20.58 3.22
N PHE A 219 7.80 -20.61 3.30
CA PHE A 219 8.64 -19.47 2.93
C PHE A 219 9.39 -19.71 1.61
N ILE A 220 9.23 -18.77 0.68
CA ILE A 220 9.86 -18.73 -0.64
C ILE A 220 10.75 -17.48 -0.70
N TYR A 221 12.05 -17.68 -0.49
CA TYR A 221 13.06 -16.63 -0.61
C TYR A 221 13.44 -16.43 -2.09
N ARG A 222 13.30 -15.20 -2.56
CA ARG A 222 13.76 -14.80 -3.90
C ARG A 222 15.02 -13.97 -3.78
N GLU A 223 15.97 -14.16 -4.69
CA GLU A 223 17.20 -13.35 -4.75
C GLU A 223 16.97 -11.94 -5.32
N LYS A 224 15.90 -11.77 -6.10
CA LYS A 224 15.50 -10.50 -6.72
C LYS A 224 13.99 -10.30 -6.58
N TYR A 225 13.58 -9.03 -6.63
CA TYR A 225 12.15 -8.70 -6.72
C TYR A 225 11.52 -9.39 -7.93
N ARG A 226 10.34 -9.98 -7.75
CA ARG A 226 9.67 -10.84 -8.74
C ARG A 226 10.63 -11.85 -9.39
N ALA A 227 11.47 -12.53 -8.61
CA ALA A 227 12.39 -13.57 -9.10
C ALA A 227 13.31 -13.13 -10.27
N GLY A 228 13.48 -11.83 -10.52
CA GLY A 228 14.23 -11.34 -11.69
C GLY A 228 13.59 -11.63 -13.05
N THR A 229 12.27 -11.90 -13.09
CA THR A 229 11.55 -12.26 -14.33
C THR A 229 11.78 -11.26 -15.45
N GLN A 230 12.17 -11.75 -16.64
CA GLN A 230 12.50 -10.90 -17.78
C GLN A 230 11.34 -10.79 -18.79
N ASN A 231 10.42 -11.75 -18.80
CA ASN A 231 9.30 -11.80 -19.75
C ASN A 231 7.93 -11.96 -19.05
N ALA A 232 6.85 -11.85 -19.84
CA ALA A 232 5.48 -11.86 -19.32
C ALA A 232 5.07 -13.22 -18.73
N MET A 233 5.49 -14.33 -19.34
CA MET A 233 5.16 -15.68 -18.87
C MET A 233 5.80 -15.97 -17.51
N GLN A 234 7.08 -15.67 -17.35
CA GLN A 234 7.77 -15.79 -16.06
C GLN A 234 7.08 -14.92 -15.00
N ARG A 235 6.70 -13.68 -15.37
CA ARG A 235 5.95 -12.78 -14.46
C ARG A 235 4.65 -13.41 -13.99
N ALA A 236 3.86 -13.98 -14.91
CA ALA A 236 2.62 -14.65 -14.57
C ALA A 236 2.85 -15.84 -13.61
N ALA A 237 3.80 -16.73 -13.92
CA ALA A 237 4.14 -17.86 -13.07
C ALA A 237 4.60 -17.43 -11.67
N SER A 238 5.48 -16.43 -11.58
CA SER A 238 5.96 -15.89 -10.30
C SER A 238 4.86 -15.17 -9.49
N THR A 239 3.83 -14.67 -10.16
CA THR A 239 2.66 -14.04 -9.52
C THR A 239 1.71 -15.12 -9.01
N GLN A 240 1.48 -16.17 -9.80
CA GLN A 240 0.68 -17.32 -9.37
C GLN A 240 1.28 -17.99 -8.13
N GLU A 241 2.59 -18.30 -8.14
CA GLU A 241 3.28 -18.87 -6.97
C GLU A 241 3.16 -17.99 -5.72
N PHE A 242 3.17 -16.67 -5.91
CA PHE A 242 3.00 -15.73 -4.81
C PHE A 242 1.60 -15.81 -4.19
N PHE A 243 0.54 -15.85 -5.00
CA PHE A 243 -0.83 -16.00 -4.48
C PHE A 243 -1.11 -17.40 -3.95
N ASP A 244 -0.54 -18.45 -4.54
CA ASP A 244 -0.65 -19.82 -4.04
C ASP A 244 0.00 -19.94 -2.65
N ASN A 245 1.13 -19.26 -2.44
CA ASN A 245 1.78 -19.16 -1.13
C ASN A 245 0.88 -18.50 -0.08
N ILE A 246 0.21 -17.39 -0.43
CA ILE A 246 -0.78 -16.73 0.44
C ILE A 246 -1.93 -17.70 0.73
N ASN A 247 -2.51 -18.30 -0.32
CA ASN A 247 -3.68 -19.16 -0.20
C ASN A 247 -3.43 -20.39 0.69
N ALA A 248 -2.23 -20.98 0.59
CA ALA A 248 -1.79 -22.15 1.33
C ALA A 248 -1.34 -21.86 2.79
N SER A 249 -1.46 -20.62 3.25
CA SER A 249 -1.00 -20.20 4.58
C SER A 249 -2.16 -19.66 5.43
N ASP A 250 -2.10 -19.88 6.75
CA ASP A 250 -3.05 -19.27 7.70
C ASP A 250 -2.75 -17.77 7.85
N TYR A 251 -1.46 -17.49 7.99
CA TYR A 251 -0.92 -16.18 8.25
C TYR A 251 0.10 -15.78 7.20
N VAL A 252 0.28 -14.49 6.91
CA VAL A 252 1.27 -14.02 5.93
C VAL A 252 2.10 -12.86 6.48
N VAL A 253 3.44 -12.98 6.43
CA VAL A 253 4.35 -11.95 6.96
C VAL A 253 4.30 -10.67 6.12
N CYS A 254 3.71 -9.63 6.69
CA CYS A 254 3.49 -8.31 6.10
C CYS A 254 4.37 -7.27 6.77
N VAL A 255 5.60 -7.15 6.27
CA VAL A 255 6.57 -6.14 6.69
C VAL A 255 6.84 -5.15 5.56
N ARG A 256 7.29 -3.95 5.91
CA ARG A 256 7.59 -2.88 4.95
C ARG A 256 8.57 -3.28 3.85
N GLY A 257 8.44 -2.63 2.69
CA GLY A 257 9.34 -2.73 1.55
C GLY A 257 10.48 -1.70 1.61
N ALA A 258 10.84 -1.16 0.43
CA ALA A 258 11.72 0.00 0.35
C ALA A 258 11.04 1.21 1.02
N GLY A 259 9.80 1.52 0.64
CA GLY A 259 8.95 2.46 1.38
C GLY A 259 8.45 1.91 2.72
N ASN A 260 7.97 2.80 3.59
CA ASN A 260 7.40 2.47 4.90
C ASN A 260 5.93 2.03 4.77
N PHE A 261 5.69 0.97 4.02
CA PHE A 261 4.37 0.33 3.82
C PHE A 261 4.54 -1.06 3.21
N SER A 262 3.45 -1.85 3.16
CA SER A 262 3.47 -3.20 2.60
C SER A 262 2.32 -3.40 1.61
N VAL A 263 2.64 -3.62 0.33
CA VAL A 263 1.64 -4.05 -0.67
C VAL A 263 1.02 -5.39 -0.28
N ARG A 264 1.84 -6.28 0.32
CA ARG A 264 1.43 -7.61 0.76
C ARG A 264 0.31 -7.58 1.80
N LEU A 265 0.21 -6.51 2.59
CA LEU A 265 -0.90 -6.33 3.52
C LEU A 265 -2.23 -6.40 2.77
N TYR A 266 -2.38 -5.59 1.72
CA TYR A 266 -3.58 -5.52 0.89
C TYR A 266 -3.80 -6.83 0.11
N GLU A 267 -2.75 -7.42 -0.46
CA GLU A 267 -2.84 -8.71 -1.17
C GLU A 267 -3.29 -9.85 -0.26
N THR A 268 -2.85 -9.84 1.01
CA THR A 268 -3.24 -10.84 2.01
C THR A 268 -4.70 -10.69 2.42
N LEU A 269 -5.15 -9.46 2.70
CA LEU A 269 -6.54 -9.16 3.04
C LEU A 269 -7.48 -9.50 1.89
N ALA A 270 -7.09 -9.14 0.65
CA ALA A 270 -7.86 -9.46 -0.55
C ALA A 270 -8.02 -10.97 -0.78
N MET A 271 -7.06 -11.79 -0.35
CA MET A 271 -7.17 -13.25 -0.39
C MET A 271 -7.96 -13.83 0.81
N GLY A 272 -8.46 -12.99 1.71
CA GLY A 272 -9.12 -13.42 2.95
C GLY A 272 -8.18 -14.16 3.89
N ARG A 273 -6.91 -13.78 3.94
CA ARG A 273 -5.90 -14.36 4.85
C ARG A 273 -5.52 -13.35 5.93
N ILE A 274 -4.78 -13.81 6.95
CA ILE A 274 -4.47 -13.01 8.14
C ILE A 274 -3.05 -12.46 8.06
N PRO A 275 -2.86 -11.14 7.98
CA PRO A 275 -1.52 -10.55 8.00
C PRO A 275 -0.83 -10.74 9.36
N VAL A 276 0.44 -11.12 9.36
CA VAL A 276 1.37 -10.84 10.47
C VAL A 276 2.02 -9.50 10.16
N PHE A 277 1.42 -8.45 10.68
CA PHE A 277 1.75 -7.08 10.34
C PHE A 277 2.78 -6.52 11.33
N VAL A 278 3.94 -6.13 10.80
CA VAL A 278 4.98 -5.47 11.59
C VAL A 278 4.85 -3.96 11.41
N ASN A 279 4.34 -3.30 12.44
CA ASN A 279 4.17 -1.86 12.46
C ASN A 279 5.54 -1.19 12.53
N THR A 280 5.84 -0.35 11.54
CA THR A 280 7.09 0.44 11.46
C THR A 280 6.79 1.93 11.49
N ASP A 281 5.74 2.31 12.23
CA ASP A 281 5.16 3.65 12.25
C ASP A 281 4.67 4.08 10.86
N CYS A 282 4.13 3.14 10.06
CA CYS A 282 3.60 3.48 8.74
C CYS A 282 2.25 4.18 8.83
N ILE A 283 1.87 4.86 7.75
CA ILE A 283 0.59 5.55 7.67
C ILE A 283 -0.44 4.58 7.08
N LEU A 284 -1.21 3.92 7.95
CA LEU A 284 -2.33 3.08 7.53
C LEU A 284 -3.51 3.93 7.05
N PRO A 285 -4.30 3.46 6.07
CA PRO A 285 -5.48 4.17 5.62
C PRO A 285 -6.62 4.05 6.65
N PHE A 286 -7.45 5.10 6.71
CA PHE A 286 -8.73 5.15 7.45
C PHE A 286 -8.65 4.66 8.90
N THR A 287 -7.63 5.07 9.66
CA THR A 287 -7.44 4.63 11.05
C THR A 287 -8.56 5.05 12.01
N ASP A 288 -9.38 6.04 11.63
CA ASP A 288 -10.55 6.46 12.41
C ASP A 288 -11.75 5.53 12.19
N GLY A 289 -11.78 4.79 11.06
CA GLY A 289 -12.87 3.88 10.67
C GLY A 289 -12.49 2.39 10.65
N ILE A 290 -11.20 2.05 10.74
CA ILE A 290 -10.69 0.67 10.71
C ILE A 290 -9.89 0.40 11.99
N ASP A 291 -10.39 -0.52 12.82
CA ASP A 291 -9.59 -1.10 13.90
C ASP A 291 -8.67 -2.19 13.35
N TRP A 292 -7.49 -1.78 12.89
CA TRP A 292 -6.52 -2.68 12.27
C TRP A 292 -6.10 -3.85 13.16
N LYS A 293 -6.15 -3.72 14.48
CA LYS A 293 -5.71 -4.78 15.41
C LYS A 293 -6.67 -5.96 15.46
N GLU A 294 -7.92 -5.78 15.05
CA GLU A 294 -8.90 -6.86 14.91
C GLU A 294 -8.65 -7.71 13.64
N HIS A 295 -7.95 -7.16 12.65
CA HIS A 295 -7.76 -7.78 11.34
C HIS A 295 -6.41 -8.49 11.16
N VAL A 296 -5.42 -8.16 11.99
CA VAL A 296 -4.03 -8.60 11.81
C VAL A 296 -3.43 -9.11 13.10
N VAL A 297 -2.43 -9.99 12.99
CA VAL A 297 -1.49 -10.20 14.09
C VAL A 297 -0.57 -8.99 14.13
N TRP A 298 -0.86 -8.07 15.04
CA TRP A 298 -0.14 -6.81 15.19
C TRP A 298 1.14 -7.00 16.00
N VAL A 299 2.27 -6.55 15.45
CA VAL A 299 3.60 -6.63 16.05
C VAL A 299 4.25 -5.27 15.97
N GLU A 300 4.55 -4.63 17.11
CA GLU A 300 5.30 -3.38 17.10
C GLU A 300 6.78 -3.61 16.69
N VAL A 301 7.42 -2.58 16.14
CA VAL A 301 8.80 -2.68 15.62
C VAL A 301 9.81 -3.12 16.69
N ASP A 302 9.60 -2.71 17.93
CA ASP A 302 10.41 -3.04 19.10
C ASP A 302 10.09 -4.44 19.64
N GLU A 303 8.88 -4.95 19.45
CA GLU A 303 8.41 -6.30 19.83
C GLU A 303 8.79 -7.40 18.82
N VAL A 304 9.45 -7.07 17.71
CA VAL A 304 9.80 -8.04 16.65
C VAL A 304 10.62 -9.24 17.16
N HIS A 305 11.35 -9.07 18.26
CA HIS A 305 12.08 -10.17 18.88
C HIS A 305 11.16 -11.26 19.46
N ASP A 306 9.94 -10.89 19.85
CA ASP A 306 8.88 -11.73 20.43
C ASP A 306 7.82 -12.16 19.39
N ILE A 307 8.07 -11.92 18.09
CA ILE A 307 7.09 -12.18 17.02
C ILE A 307 6.54 -13.62 17.04
N VAL A 308 7.37 -14.60 17.40
CA VAL A 308 6.97 -16.00 17.52
C VAL A 308 5.88 -16.15 18.58
N ASP A 309 6.09 -15.60 19.77
CA ASP A 309 5.16 -15.70 20.89
C ASP A 309 3.88 -14.93 20.62
N ILE A 310 3.98 -13.77 19.96
CA ILE A 310 2.81 -12.98 19.57
C ILE A 310 1.91 -13.78 18.60
N VAL A 311 2.50 -14.40 17.57
CA VAL A 311 1.75 -15.22 16.61
C VAL A 311 1.13 -16.44 17.29
N LEU A 312 1.90 -17.15 18.13
CA LEU A 312 1.39 -18.35 18.82
C LEU A 312 0.28 -18.01 19.81
N ARG A 313 0.40 -16.90 20.55
CA ARG A 313 -0.63 -16.41 21.47
C ARG A 313 -1.89 -15.99 20.71
N PHE A 314 -1.75 -15.34 19.57
CA PHE A 314 -2.87 -15.01 18.70
C PHE A 314 -3.58 -16.28 18.22
N HIS A 315 -2.82 -17.23 17.70
CA HIS A 315 -3.34 -18.49 17.15
C HIS A 315 -3.98 -19.40 18.20
N ALA A 316 -3.48 -19.40 19.44
CA ALA A 316 -4.05 -20.17 20.55
C ALA A 316 -5.47 -19.74 20.95
N ARG A 317 -5.90 -18.53 20.56
CA ARG A 317 -7.27 -18.02 20.78
C ARG A 317 -8.24 -18.40 19.64
N MET A 318 -7.71 -18.97 18.57
CA MET A 318 -8.47 -19.35 17.38
C MET A 318 -8.94 -20.80 17.44
N ASP A 319 -10.02 -21.05 16.72
CA ASP A 319 -10.56 -22.34 16.35
C ASP A 319 -11.00 -22.26 14.87
N SER A 320 -11.56 -23.33 14.32
CA SER A 320 -12.00 -23.34 12.91
C SER A 320 -12.99 -22.24 12.58
N GLU A 321 -13.92 -21.93 13.49
CA GLU A 321 -14.97 -20.94 13.27
C GLU A 321 -14.39 -19.52 13.30
N LYS A 322 -13.64 -19.18 14.35
CA LYS A 322 -13.02 -17.86 14.49
C LYS A 322 -12.00 -17.57 13.40
N LEU A 323 -11.20 -18.57 13.02
CA LEU A 323 -10.23 -18.42 11.94
C LEU A 323 -10.94 -18.08 10.63
N MET A 324 -12.00 -18.83 10.28
CA MET A 324 -12.76 -18.58 9.05
C MET A 324 -13.58 -17.29 9.11
N ALA A 325 -14.11 -16.92 10.27
CA ALA A 325 -14.78 -15.63 10.47
C ALA A 325 -13.83 -14.47 10.21
N LEU A 326 -12.61 -14.52 10.76
CA LEU A 326 -11.59 -13.50 10.51
C LEU A 326 -11.12 -13.47 9.05
N CYS A 327 -10.96 -14.63 8.40
CA CYS A 327 -10.68 -14.71 6.97
C CYS A 327 -11.76 -13.98 6.13
N ARG A 328 -13.05 -14.17 6.45
CA ARG A 328 -14.17 -13.47 5.80
C ARG A 328 -14.12 -11.97 6.10
N ALA A 329 -13.95 -11.59 7.37
CA ALA A 329 -13.87 -10.19 7.78
C ALA A 329 -12.72 -9.45 7.06
N ASN A 330 -11.57 -10.09 6.88
CA ASN A 330 -10.43 -9.51 6.16
C ASN A 330 -10.72 -9.33 4.66
N ARG A 331 -11.42 -10.29 4.04
CA ARG A 331 -11.87 -10.15 2.65
C ARG A 331 -12.86 -8.98 2.52
N THR A 332 -13.87 -8.94 3.37
CA THR A 332 -14.89 -7.87 3.40
C THR A 332 -14.25 -6.49 3.64
N LEU A 333 -13.31 -6.38 4.58
CA LEU A 333 -12.55 -5.13 4.79
C LEU A 333 -11.89 -4.65 3.50
N TRP A 334 -11.26 -5.57 2.75
CA TRP A 334 -10.59 -5.19 1.50
C TRP A 334 -11.58 -4.76 0.41
N GLU A 335 -12.69 -5.50 0.24
CA GLU A 335 -13.74 -5.18 -0.73
C GLU A 335 -14.41 -3.84 -0.43
N ASP A 336 -14.77 -3.61 0.83
CA ASP A 336 -15.66 -2.52 1.22
C ASP A 336 -14.92 -1.23 1.53
N LYS A 337 -13.65 -1.29 1.96
CA LYS A 337 -12.91 -0.11 2.46
C LYS A 337 -11.59 0.18 1.77
N LEU A 338 -10.95 -0.82 1.15
CA LEU A 338 -9.59 -0.67 0.60
C LEU A 338 -9.55 -0.68 -0.94
N GLY A 339 -10.72 -0.74 -1.58
CA GLY A 339 -10.91 -0.57 -3.02
C GLY A 339 -10.87 0.88 -3.48
N LEU A 340 -10.74 1.08 -4.80
CA LEU A 340 -10.69 2.43 -5.39
C LEU A 340 -12.01 3.19 -5.25
N LEU A 341 -13.15 2.49 -5.37
CA LEU A 341 -14.47 3.07 -5.20
C LEU A 341 -14.72 3.45 -3.73
N SER A 342 -14.46 2.52 -2.81
CA SER A 342 -14.58 2.73 -1.36
C SER A 342 -13.80 3.92 -0.83
N PHE A 343 -12.66 4.22 -1.44
CA PHE A 343 -11.85 5.41 -1.13
C PHE A 343 -12.62 6.73 -1.32
N LEU A 344 -13.67 6.76 -2.13
CA LEU A 344 -14.48 7.95 -2.39
C LEU A 344 -15.55 8.23 -1.33
N GLU A 345 -15.91 7.22 -0.55
CA GLU A 345 -16.99 7.26 0.42
C GLU A 345 -16.51 7.71 1.82
N GLU A 346 -15.20 7.96 1.97
CA GLU A 346 -14.46 8.32 3.20
C GLU A 346 -13.73 9.67 3.10
#